data_AF-A0ABD3WSK6-F1
#
_entry.id   AF-A0ABD3WSK6-F1
#
_cell.length_a   1.000
_cell.length_b   1.000
_cell.length_c   1.000
_cell.angle_alpha   90.00
_cell.angle_beta   90.00
_cell.angle_gamma   90.00
#
_symmetry.space_group_name_H-M   'P 1'
#
loop_
_entity.id
_entity.type
_entity.pdbx_description
1 polymer ?
#
loop_
_entity_poly.entity_id
_entity_poly.type
_entity_poly.pdbx_seq_one_letter_code
_entity_poly.pdbx_strand_id
1 'polypeptide(L)' 'MSTPKLSSKIWNFFTINAEDESKANCDVCNKRLTRGGRNARSYGTSALINHLRSFHHSEYDEYTRSTEPQTKER' A
#
# COMPACT_ATOMS: atom_id res chain seq x y z
N MET A 1 8.32 -18.93 -5.58
CA MET A 1 8.67 -17.92 -6.60
C MET A 1 8.00 -16.62 -6.17
N SER A 2 8.78 -15.71 -5.58
CA SER A 2 8.29 -14.50 -4.91
C SER A 2 7.85 -13.48 -5.96
N THR A 3 6.55 -13.23 -6.02
CA THR A 3 5.91 -12.31 -6.97
C THR A 3 6.53 -10.90 -6.89
N PRO A 4 6.64 -10.19 -8.03
CA PRO A 4 7.33 -8.92 -8.12
C PRO A 4 6.72 -7.87 -7.17
N LYS A 5 7.62 -7.15 -6.50
CA LYS A 5 7.41 -6.20 -5.39
C LYS A 5 6.52 -5.01 -5.76
N LEU A 6 5.20 -5.23 -5.88
CA LEU A 6 4.20 -4.17 -5.81
C LEU A 6 4.35 -3.38 -4.50
N SER A 7 4.70 -4.11 -3.44
CA SER A 7 4.91 -3.58 -2.12
C SER A 7 6.02 -2.55 -2.06
N SER A 8 7.05 -2.54 -2.90
CA SER A 8 8.15 -1.55 -2.75
C SER A 8 7.76 -0.13 -3.16
N LYS A 9 6.88 0.05 -4.16
CA LYS A 9 6.50 1.39 -4.65
C LYS A 9 5.47 2.09 -3.75
N ILE A 10 4.59 1.34 -3.09
CA ILE A 10 3.59 1.92 -2.19
C ILE A 10 4.29 2.65 -1.02
N TRP A 11 5.43 2.15 -0.54
CA TRP A 11 6.20 2.75 0.55
C TRP A 11 6.84 4.10 0.18
N ASN A 12 6.79 4.55 -1.08
CA ASN A 12 7.12 5.94 -1.39
C ASN A 12 6.06 6.92 -0.86
N PHE A 13 4.82 6.45 -0.67
CA PHE A 13 3.69 7.24 -0.17
C PHE A 13 3.39 6.95 1.31
N PHE A 14 4.05 5.96 1.91
CA PHE A 14 3.84 5.57 3.30
C PHE A 14 5.16 5.30 4.00
N THR A 15 5.26 5.78 5.23
CA THR A 15 6.43 5.58 6.09
C THR A 15 6.07 4.68 7.26
N ILE A 16 6.94 3.74 7.62
CA ILE A 16 6.75 2.93 8.82
C ILE A 16 6.99 3.80 10.07
N ASN A 17 6.13 3.67 11.08
CA ASN A 17 6.37 4.36 12.35
C ASN A 17 7.57 3.74 13.05
N ALA A 18 8.56 4.55 13.42
CA ALA A 18 9.73 4.08 14.17
C ALA A 18 9.35 3.55 15.57
N GLU A 19 8.26 4.04 16.15
CA GLU A 19 7.74 3.59 17.46
C GLU A 19 6.93 2.30 17.37
N ASP A 20 6.32 2.02 16.21
CA ASP A 20 5.40 0.89 16.00
C ASP A 20 5.53 0.38 14.56
N GLU A 21 6.41 -0.58 14.33
CA GLU A 21 6.62 -1.16 12.97
C GLU A 21 5.36 -1.84 12.40
N SER A 22 4.37 -2.11 13.27
CA SER A 22 3.04 -2.62 12.91
C SER A 22 2.12 -1.55 12.29
N LYS A 23 2.51 -0.28 12.35
CA LYS A 23 1.76 0.87 11.85
C LYS A 23 2.57 1.61 10.78
N ALA A 24 1.88 2.08 9.77
CA ALA A 24 2.42 2.95 8.73
C ALA A 24 1.69 4.30 8.76
N ASN A 25 2.41 5.38 8.50
CA ASN A 25 1.85 6.71 8.27
C ASN A 25 1.75 6.95 6.78
N CYS A 26 0.63 7.49 6.32
CA CYS A 26 0.54 8.06 4.99
C CYS A 26 1.30 9.38 4.96
N ASP A 27 2.26 9.54 4.06
CA ASP A 27 2.99 10.81 3.92
C ASP A 27 2.08 11.92 3.33
N VAL A 28 1.10 11.51 2.50
CA VAL A 28 0.18 12.44 1.82
C VAL A 28 -0.81 13.11 2.78
N CYS A 29 -1.41 12.36 3.71
CA CYS A 29 -2.38 12.90 4.68
C CYS A 29 -1.98 12.76 6.15
N ASN A 30 -0.78 12.26 6.45
CA ASN A 30 -0.30 11.99 7.81
C ASN A 30 -1.21 11.07 8.64
N LYS A 31 -2.02 10.24 7.96
CA LYS A 31 -2.93 9.32 8.64
C LYS A 31 -2.22 8.05 9.06
N ARG A 32 -2.40 7.69 10.33
CA ARG A 32 -1.93 6.41 10.91
C ARG A 32 -2.80 5.27 10.41
N LEU A 33 -2.20 4.37 9.65
CA LEU A 33 -2.79 3.15 9.13
C LEU A 33 -2.10 1.97 9.80
N THR A 34 -2.87 1.03 10.31
CA THR A 34 -2.30 -0.25 10.72
C THR A 34 -1.99 -1.05 9.47
N ARG A 35 -0.89 -1.82 9.46
CA ARG A 35 -0.54 -2.68 8.32
C ARG A 35 -1.56 -3.79 8.04
N GLY A 36 -2.60 -3.91 8.86
CA GLY A 36 -3.81 -4.66 8.60
C GLY A 36 -3.63 -6.17 8.63
N GLY A 37 -4.40 -6.83 9.50
CA GLY A 37 -4.65 -8.27 9.44
C GLY A 37 -5.32 -8.79 10.71
N ARG A 38 -6.58 -9.22 10.59
CA ARG A 38 -7.22 -10.17 11.54
C ARG A 38 -6.82 -11.62 11.22
N ASN A 39 -6.12 -11.83 10.08
CA ASN A 39 -5.61 -13.11 9.60
C ASN A 39 -4.22 -12.94 8.95
N ALA A 40 -3.30 -13.83 9.31
CA ALA A 40 -1.88 -13.78 8.95
C ALA A 40 -1.55 -14.00 7.46
N ARG A 41 -2.54 -14.38 6.65
CA ARG A 41 -2.36 -14.72 5.22
C ARG A 41 -2.58 -13.53 4.28
N SER A 42 -2.99 -12.38 4.83
CA SER A 42 -3.24 -11.13 4.09
C SER A 42 -2.56 -9.92 4.74
N TYR A 43 -1.34 -10.10 5.28
CA TYR A 43 -0.43 -8.99 5.60
C TYR A 43 0.03 -8.29 4.31
N GLY A 44 -0.92 -7.65 3.64
CA GLY A 44 -0.73 -7.01 2.36
C GLY A 44 -0.78 -5.51 2.51
N THR A 45 -0.07 -4.82 1.61
CA THR A 45 -0.19 -3.37 1.43
C THR A 45 -1.57 -2.95 0.92
N SER A 46 -2.52 -3.88 0.77
CA SER A 46 -3.92 -3.66 0.36
C SER A 46 -4.65 -2.60 1.18
N ALA A 47 -4.40 -2.51 2.50
CA ALA A 47 -4.97 -1.44 3.33
C ALA A 47 -4.43 -0.06 2.94
N LEU A 48 -3.13 0.02 2.62
CA LEU A 48 -2.46 1.23 2.14
C LEU A 48 -2.95 1.61 0.73
N ILE A 49 -3.09 0.61 -0.15
CA ILE A 49 -3.61 0.76 -1.52
C ILE A 49 -5.06 1.26 -1.50
N ASN A 50 -5.93 0.68 -0.68
CA ASN A 50 -7.31 1.12 -0.56
C ASN A 50 -7.41 2.52 0.05
N HIS A 51 -6.51 2.85 1.00
CA HIS A 51 -6.42 4.20 1.53
C HIS A 51 -6.06 5.22 0.46
N LEU A 52 -5.00 4.97 -0.34
CA LEU A 52 -4.68 5.81 -1.48
C LEU A 52 -5.87 5.88 -2.45
N ARG A 53 -6.50 4.77 -2.78
CA ARG A 53 -7.65 4.78 -3.70
C ARG A 53 -8.82 5.64 -3.18
N SER A 54 -9.19 5.54 -1.90
CA SER A 54 -10.34 6.29 -1.39
C SER A 54 -10.04 7.74 -1.05
N PHE A 55 -8.81 8.07 -0.63
CA PHE A 55 -8.45 9.41 -0.14
C PHE A 55 -7.53 10.19 -1.08
N HIS A 56 -6.74 9.50 -1.90
CA HIS A 56 -5.66 10.03 -2.74
C HIS A 56 -5.70 9.43 -4.15
N HIS A 57 -6.79 9.69 -4.88
CA HIS A 57 -6.98 9.12 -6.22
C HIS A 57 -5.83 9.46 -7.18
N SER A 58 -5.22 10.64 -7.04
CA SER A 58 -4.09 11.08 -7.86
C SER A 58 -2.84 10.22 -7.63
N GLU A 59 -2.40 10.07 -6.38
CA GLU A 59 -1.25 9.22 -6.05
C GLU A 59 -1.56 7.72 -6.27
N TYR A 60 -2.83 7.31 -6.10
CA TYR A 60 -3.27 5.96 -6.48
C TYR A 60 -3.16 5.73 -7.99
N ASP A 61 -3.51 6.70 -8.82
CA ASP A 61 -3.37 6.63 -10.27
C ASP A 61 -1.90 6.47 -10.69
N GLU A 62 -1.01 7.29 -10.11
CA GLU A 62 0.43 7.18 -10.36
C GLU A 62 1.00 5.85 -9.86
N TYR A 63 0.57 5.41 -8.68
CA TYR A 63 0.93 4.12 -8.12
C TYR A 63 0.45 2.98 -9.02
N THR A 64 -0.82 2.95 -9.44
CA THR A 64 -1.35 1.88 -10.29
C THR A 64 -0.68 1.87 -11.66
N ARG A 65 -0.42 3.04 -12.25
CA ARG A 65 0.31 3.15 -13.52
C ARG A 65 1.74 2.63 -13.42
N SER A 66 2.35 2.79 -12.25
CA SER A 66 3.70 2.29 -11.97
C SER A 66 3.73 0.84 -11.50
N THR A 67 2.60 0.27 -11.08
CA THR A 67 2.53 -1.05 -10.46
C THR A 67 1.68 -2.04 -11.23
N GLU A 68 1.02 -1.68 -12.32
CA GLU A 68 0.19 -2.59 -13.12
C GLU A 68 0.83 -3.99 -13.23
N PRO A 69 0.27 -5.01 -12.57
CA PRO A 69 0.51 -6.37 -13.01
C PRO A 69 -0.25 -6.51 -14.32
N GLN A 70 0.43 -6.90 -15.40
CA GLN A 70 -0.24 -7.45 -16.57
C GLN A 70 -1.10 -8.65 -16.11
N THR A 71 -2.36 -8.42 -15.78
CA THR A 71 -3.40 -9.45 -15.76
C THR A 71 -4.67 -8.78 -16.27
N LYS A 72 -4.63 -8.60 -17.59
CA LYS A 72 -5.77 -8.34 -18.45
C LYS A 72 -6.29 -9.68 -18.99
N GLU A 73 -6.73 -10.59 -18.13
CA GLU A 73 -7.35 -11.86 -18.55
C GLU A 73 -8.44 -12.16 -17.51
N ARG A 74 -9.73 -12.20 -17.83
CA ARG A 74 -10.39 -12.86 -18.95
C ARG A 74 -11.79 -12.28 -19.20
#